data_AF-A0A2J7QXD3-F1
#
_entry.id   AF-A0A2J7QXD3-F1
#
_cell.length_a   1.000
_cell.length_b   1.000
_cell.length_c   1.000
_cell.angle_alpha   90.00
_cell.angle_beta   90.00
_cell.angle_gamma   90.00
#
_symmetry.space_group_name_H-M   'P 1'
#
loop_
_entity.id
_entity.type
_entity.pdbx_description
1 polymer ?
#
loop_
_entity_poly.entity_id
_entity_poly.type
_entity_poly.pdbx_seq_one_letter_code
_entity_poly.pdbx_strand_id
1 'polypeptide(L)'
;MRKHGLKMYSRNPSSYTPLRESAWQKNGARSLTLGLDELRNERQIAMFSQKDSQAYRHYEEKVKRLVTAIEPILDLSVADTMTFLRAESVWGKINALLRSPCLRKAATSVSLLGADIPALYEFLTAPASSILNHWFESEPLKATLSTDAVIGTMTGPYTPGSGYVLLHHMMGGTGWSYPKGGMGAVTQAMAAAAASYGAHIFTNVEVSRICLNGDGQAAGVVTSEGREIKATIVMSNATPYVTFQKLLPQAALPEKFQAAIESINYASPITKINGQYNYFTV
;
A
#
# COMPACT_ATOMS: atom_id res chain seq x y z
N MET A 1 7.59 16.55 -9.01
CA MET A 1 6.48 16.12 -9.90
C MET A 1 5.58 17.25 -10.40
N ARG A 2 4.99 18.12 -9.55
CA ARG A 2 4.14 19.24 -10.05
C ARG A 2 4.86 20.15 -11.06
N LYS A 3 6.15 20.44 -10.81
CA LYS A 3 7.04 21.17 -11.72
C LYS A 3 7.22 20.49 -13.10
N HIS A 4 6.94 19.19 -13.19
CA HIS A 4 7.00 18.38 -14.40
C HIS A 4 5.60 18.01 -14.92
N GLY A 5 4.61 18.86 -14.67
CA GLY A 5 3.28 18.77 -15.28
C GLY A 5 2.26 17.87 -14.56
N LEU A 6 2.63 17.17 -13.49
CA LEU A 6 1.68 16.34 -12.75
C LEU A 6 0.61 17.21 -12.06
N LYS A 7 -0.64 17.01 -12.46
CA LYS A 7 -1.83 17.60 -11.84
C LYS A 7 -2.69 16.49 -11.24
N MET A 8 -3.18 16.70 -10.03
CA MET A 8 -4.01 15.75 -9.30
C MET A 8 -5.37 16.38 -9.02
N TYR A 9 -6.43 15.59 -9.18
CA TYR A 9 -7.77 15.92 -8.70
C TYR A 9 -7.98 15.22 -7.37
N SER A 10 -8.52 15.96 -6.39
CA SER A 10 -8.87 15.37 -5.11
C SER A 10 -10.00 14.35 -5.29
N ARG A 11 -9.92 13.23 -4.55
CA ARG A 11 -11.00 12.25 -4.48
C ARG A 11 -12.08 12.76 -3.50
N ASN A 12 -13.04 13.52 -4.02
CA ASN A 12 -14.17 14.03 -3.26
C ASN A 12 -15.48 14.03 -4.11
N PRO A 13 -16.53 13.28 -3.75
CA PRO A 13 -16.63 12.42 -2.57
C PRO A 13 -15.60 11.28 -2.58
N SER A 14 -15.23 10.80 -1.40
CA SER A 14 -14.31 9.67 -1.25
C SER A 14 -15.03 8.35 -1.54
N SER A 15 -16.30 8.23 -1.17
CA SER A 15 -17.10 7.04 -1.45
C SER A 15 -18.54 7.37 -1.76
N TYR A 16 -19.18 6.46 -2.51
CA TYR A 16 -20.61 6.43 -2.76
C TYR A 16 -21.08 4.98 -2.69
N THR A 17 -21.89 4.68 -1.68
CA THR A 17 -22.38 3.33 -1.39
C THR A 17 -23.89 3.30 -1.62
N PRO A 18 -24.34 2.85 -2.81
CA PRO A 18 -25.76 2.75 -3.10
C PRO A 18 -26.40 1.60 -2.32
N LEU A 19 -27.65 1.79 -1.91
CA LEU A 19 -28.48 0.75 -1.32
C LEU A 19 -29.23 -0.01 -2.41
N ARG A 20 -29.47 -1.29 -2.18
CA ARG A 20 -30.43 -2.06 -2.99
C ARG A 20 -31.83 -1.45 -2.84
N GLU A 21 -32.62 -1.47 -3.91
CA GLU A 21 -33.98 -0.94 -3.90
C GLU A 21 -34.85 -1.58 -2.80
N SER A 22 -34.64 -2.87 -2.54
CA SER A 22 -35.33 -3.61 -1.48
C SER A 22 -35.04 -3.08 -0.06
N ALA A 23 -33.97 -2.31 0.12
CA ALA A 23 -33.59 -1.70 1.38
C ALA A 23 -34.04 -0.22 1.50
N TRP A 24 -34.70 0.33 0.47
CA TRP A 24 -35.17 1.71 0.51
C TRP A 24 -36.39 1.86 1.43
N GLN A 25 -36.31 2.81 2.35
CA GLN A 25 -37.44 3.22 3.18
C GLN A 25 -38.17 4.41 2.53
N LYS A 26 -39.49 4.53 2.78
CA LYS A 26 -40.28 5.69 2.33
C LYS A 26 -39.73 6.95 3.00
N ASN A 27 -39.17 7.87 2.20
CA ASN A 27 -38.42 9.06 2.63
C ASN A 27 -37.09 8.80 3.35
N GLY A 28 -36.53 7.58 3.24
CA GLY A 28 -35.21 7.23 3.78
C GLY A 28 -34.08 7.53 2.80
N ALA A 29 -32.84 7.47 3.30
CA ALA A 29 -31.66 7.58 2.46
C ALA A 29 -31.56 6.41 1.47
N ARG A 30 -31.10 6.68 0.25
CA ARG A 30 -30.90 5.68 -0.82
C ARG A 30 -29.43 5.27 -0.99
N SER A 31 -28.53 5.99 -0.34
CA SER A 31 -27.08 5.81 -0.44
C SER A 31 -26.38 6.44 0.74
N LEU A 32 -25.19 5.96 1.07
CA LEU A 32 -24.24 6.64 1.95
C LEU A 32 -23.13 7.28 1.10
N THR A 33 -22.87 8.58 1.28
CA THR A 33 -21.76 9.28 0.61
C THR A 33 -20.81 9.83 1.67
N LEU A 34 -19.52 9.45 1.60
CA LEU A 34 -18.48 10.05 2.43
C LEU A 34 -17.55 10.90 1.58
N GLY A 35 -16.94 11.92 2.18
CA GLY A 35 -16.02 12.83 1.53
C GLY A 35 -15.03 13.46 2.51
N LEU A 36 -14.48 14.60 2.12
CA LEU A 36 -13.50 15.33 2.94
C LEU A 36 -14.12 16.20 4.04
N ASP A 37 -15.44 16.39 4.03
CA ASP A 37 -16.17 17.20 5.00
C ASP A 37 -16.69 16.30 6.12
N GLU A 38 -16.04 16.38 7.29
CA GLU A 38 -16.38 15.58 8.48
C GLU A 38 -17.83 15.80 8.93
N LEU A 39 -18.33 17.04 8.93
CA LEU A 39 -19.70 17.35 9.34
C LEU A 39 -20.71 16.78 8.35
N ARG A 40 -20.38 16.78 7.06
CA ARG A 40 -21.21 16.13 6.04
C ARG A 40 -21.21 14.62 6.22
N ASN A 41 -20.07 14.02 6.56
CA ASN A 41 -19.96 12.58 6.82
C ASN A 41 -20.82 12.18 8.03
N GLU A 42 -20.72 12.91 9.14
CA GLU A 42 -21.56 12.70 10.33
C GLU A 42 -23.05 12.76 9.96
N ARG A 43 -23.49 13.81 9.27
CA ARG A 43 -24.89 13.93 8.81
C ARG A 43 -25.32 12.78 7.90
N GLN A 44 -24.44 12.31 7.02
CA GLN A 44 -24.72 11.20 6.11
C GLN A 44 -24.88 9.88 6.88
N ILE A 45 -24.03 9.62 7.86
CA ILE A 45 -24.09 8.43 8.72
C ILE A 45 -25.33 8.49 9.62
N ALA A 46 -25.66 9.67 10.16
CA ALA A 46 -26.81 9.91 11.03
C ALA A 46 -28.17 9.60 10.36
N MET A 47 -28.22 9.57 9.02
CA MET A 47 -29.41 9.10 8.28
C MET A 47 -29.68 7.59 8.48
N PHE A 48 -28.67 6.83 8.90
CA PHE A 48 -28.73 5.38 9.11
C PHE A 48 -28.61 5.00 10.59
N SER A 49 -27.73 5.67 11.35
CA SER A 49 -27.63 5.51 12.80
C SER A 49 -27.00 6.74 13.45
N GLN A 50 -27.70 7.31 14.45
CA GLN A 50 -27.17 8.39 15.28
C GLN A 50 -25.99 7.92 16.15
N LYS A 51 -26.05 6.67 16.62
CA LYS A 51 -24.98 6.05 17.41
C LYS A 51 -23.71 5.92 16.59
N ASP A 52 -23.83 5.43 15.36
CA ASP A 52 -22.67 5.30 14.46
C ASP A 52 -22.08 6.66 14.10
N SER A 53 -22.92 7.69 13.89
CA SER A 53 -22.45 9.05 13.62
C SER A 53 -21.59 9.60 14.77
N GLN A 54 -21.95 9.30 16.02
CA GLN A 54 -21.19 9.73 17.19
C GLN A 54 -19.91 8.90 17.36
N ALA A 55 -19.97 7.59 17.06
CA ALA A 55 -18.83 6.69 17.15
C ALA A 55 -17.78 6.89 16.04
N TYR A 56 -18.20 7.36 14.86
CA TYR A 56 -17.37 7.43 13.66
C TYR A 56 -16.10 8.27 13.85
N ARG A 57 -16.23 9.44 14.49
CA ARG A 57 -15.08 10.30 14.79
C ARG A 57 -14.07 9.61 15.71
N HIS A 58 -14.55 8.94 16.74
CA HIS A 58 -13.70 8.20 17.68
C HIS A 58 -13.00 7.02 17.01
N TYR A 59 -13.68 6.35 16.08
CA TYR A 59 -13.09 5.33 15.23
C TYR A 59 -11.96 5.89 14.37
N GLU A 60 -12.19 7.00 13.65
CA GLU A 60 -11.15 7.63 12.81
C GLU A 60 -9.94 8.09 13.63
N GLU A 61 -10.17 8.69 14.80
CA GLU A 61 -9.11 9.08 15.73
C GLU A 61 -8.31 7.89 16.23
N LYS A 62 -8.98 6.78 16.59
CA LYS A 62 -8.32 5.54 17.01
C LYS A 62 -7.47 4.98 15.90
N VAL A 63 -8.01 4.84 14.68
CA VAL A 63 -7.27 4.29 13.54
C VAL A 63 -6.08 5.18 13.19
N LYS A 64 -6.25 6.52 13.21
CA LYS A 64 -5.16 7.46 12.97
C LYS A 64 -4.01 7.31 13.98
N ARG A 65 -4.32 7.09 15.27
CA ARG A 65 -3.28 6.81 16.28
C ARG A 65 -2.52 5.51 15.97
N LEU A 66 -3.24 4.46 15.59
CA LEU A 66 -2.63 3.17 15.21
C LEU A 66 -1.73 3.33 13.98
N VAL A 67 -2.21 3.97 12.92
CA VAL A 67 -1.44 4.25 11.69
C VAL A 67 -0.18 5.05 12.01
N THR A 68 -0.31 6.15 12.76
CA THR A 68 0.83 7.02 13.12
C THR A 68 1.93 6.26 13.87
N ALA A 69 1.56 5.27 14.68
CA ALA A 69 2.52 4.45 15.42
C ALA A 69 3.24 3.41 14.54
N ILE A 70 2.60 2.92 13.49
CA ILE A 70 3.13 1.84 12.63
C ILE A 70 3.88 2.38 11.42
N GLU A 71 3.52 3.54 10.89
CA GLU A 71 4.17 4.13 9.70
C GLU A 71 5.70 4.11 9.79
N PRO A 72 6.34 4.50 10.92
CA PRO A 72 7.81 4.45 11.03
C PRO A 72 8.40 3.04 11.03
N ILE A 73 7.62 2.01 11.35
CA ILE A 73 8.03 0.60 11.30
C ILE A 73 8.12 0.14 9.84
N LEU A 74 7.22 0.62 8.97
CA LEU A 74 7.21 0.27 7.55
C LEU A 74 8.39 0.88 6.78
N ASP A 75 8.92 2.00 7.27
CA ASP A 75 10.12 2.66 6.72
C ASP A 75 11.44 2.05 7.23
N LEU A 76 11.39 0.96 8.00
CA LEU A 76 12.61 0.34 8.52
C LEU A 76 13.44 -0.30 7.40
N SER A 77 14.72 0.04 7.37
CA SER A 77 15.70 -0.65 6.53
C SER A 77 15.83 -2.11 6.95
N VAL A 78 15.82 -3.01 5.96
CA VAL A 78 16.09 -4.44 6.17
C VAL A 78 17.48 -4.64 6.79
N ALA A 79 18.47 -3.83 6.41
CA ALA A 79 19.82 -3.93 6.96
C ALA A 79 19.83 -3.63 8.47
N ASP A 80 19.23 -2.51 8.87
CA ASP A 80 19.14 -2.11 10.27
C ASP A 80 18.37 -3.14 11.10
N THR A 81 17.26 -3.63 10.56
CA THR A 81 16.42 -4.66 11.19
C THR A 81 17.22 -5.94 11.40
N MET A 82 17.98 -6.37 10.38
CA MET A 82 18.80 -7.58 10.48
C MET A 82 19.99 -7.40 11.43
N THR A 83 20.59 -6.22 11.50
CA THR A 83 21.62 -5.90 12.50
C THR A 83 21.07 -6.03 13.92
N PHE A 84 19.84 -5.55 14.17
CA PHE A 84 19.20 -5.70 15.46
C PHE A 84 18.82 -7.15 15.78
N LEU A 85 18.21 -7.87 14.83
CA LEU A 85 17.75 -9.26 15.04
C LEU A 85 18.91 -10.24 15.21
N ARG A 86 20.02 -10.04 14.50
CA ARG A 86 21.23 -10.88 14.56
C ARG A 86 22.15 -10.54 15.73
N ALA A 87 21.90 -9.45 16.47
CA ALA A 87 22.66 -9.14 17.65
C ALA A 87 22.37 -10.17 18.75
N GLU A 88 23.39 -10.97 19.09
CA GLU A 88 23.27 -12.04 20.09
C GLU A 88 23.15 -11.52 21.53
N SER A 89 23.70 -10.34 21.81
CA SER A 89 23.70 -9.74 23.15
C SER A 89 22.69 -8.61 23.30
N VAL A 90 22.16 -8.44 24.52
CA VAL A 90 21.26 -7.33 24.89
C VAL A 90 21.94 -5.98 24.65
N TRP A 91 23.23 -5.85 24.99
CA TRP A 91 24.04 -4.66 24.70
C TRP A 91 24.19 -4.40 23.19
N GLY A 92 24.34 -5.46 22.39
CA GLY A 92 24.36 -5.35 20.93
C GLY A 92 23.04 -4.79 20.37
N LYS A 93 21.90 -5.26 20.90
CA LYS A 93 20.56 -4.74 20.53
C LYS A 93 20.37 -3.28 20.94
N ILE A 94 20.79 -2.91 22.15
CA ILE A 94 20.77 -1.52 22.63
C ILE A 94 21.63 -0.63 21.73
N ASN A 95 22.85 -1.06 21.40
CA ASN A 95 23.75 -0.31 20.54
C ASN A 95 23.20 -0.17 19.11
N ALA A 96 22.58 -1.22 18.56
CA ALA A 96 21.89 -1.15 17.26
C ALA A 96 20.73 -0.14 17.28
N LEU A 97 19.93 -0.13 18.36
CA LEU A 97 18.84 0.82 18.56
C LEU A 97 19.36 2.26 18.69
N LEU A 98 20.47 2.48 19.40
CA LEU A 98 21.08 3.80 19.56
C LEU A 98 21.70 4.32 18.25
N ARG A 99 22.29 3.43 17.44
CA ARG A 99 22.98 3.81 16.20
C ARG A 99 22.06 3.97 14.99
N SER A 100 20.89 3.35 14.97
CA SER A 100 19.90 3.52 13.89
C SER A 100 18.79 4.49 14.33
N PRO A 101 18.74 5.72 13.77
CA PRO A 101 17.64 6.64 13.99
C PRO A 101 16.28 6.04 13.62
N CYS A 102 16.24 5.19 12.59
CA CYS A 102 15.02 4.52 12.13
C CYS A 102 14.51 3.51 13.15
N LEU A 103 15.38 2.64 13.70
CA LEU A 103 14.98 1.70 14.76
C LEU A 103 14.51 2.44 16.01
N ARG A 104 15.19 3.51 16.41
CA ARG A 104 14.78 4.34 17.55
C ARG A 104 13.41 4.99 17.31
N LYS A 105 13.18 5.51 16.11
CA LYS A 105 11.88 6.09 15.72
C LYS A 105 10.77 5.03 15.75
N ALA A 106 11.02 3.83 15.23
CA ALA A 106 10.06 2.73 15.28
C ALA A 106 9.76 2.31 16.74
N ALA A 107 10.78 2.09 17.56
CA ALA A 107 10.60 1.71 18.97
C ALA A 107 9.84 2.76 19.79
N THR A 108 10.17 4.04 19.61
CA THR A 108 9.45 5.14 20.25
C THR A 108 8.00 5.24 19.75
N SER A 109 7.76 5.04 18.45
CA SER A 109 6.41 5.08 17.87
C SER A 109 5.53 3.95 18.38
N VAL A 110 6.08 2.74 18.55
CA VAL A 110 5.38 1.62 19.20
C VAL A 110 5.12 1.92 20.68
N SER A 111 6.06 2.54 21.40
CA SER A 111 5.86 2.89 22.81
C SER A 111 4.72 3.88 23.04
N LEU A 112 4.42 4.72 22.04
CA LEU A 112 3.30 5.67 22.07
C LEU A 112 1.93 4.99 21.96
N LEU A 113 1.86 3.72 21.56
CA LEU A 113 0.59 2.98 21.51
C LEU A 113 0.01 2.79 22.92
N GLY A 114 0.84 2.52 23.93
CA GLY A 114 0.38 2.32 25.31
C GLY A 114 -0.83 1.38 25.40
N ALA A 115 -1.97 1.91 25.83
CA ALA A 115 -3.24 1.18 25.96
C ALA A 115 -3.87 0.74 24.62
N ASP A 116 -3.38 1.24 23.49
CA ASP A 116 -3.87 0.91 22.15
C ASP A 116 -3.19 -0.37 21.57
N ILE A 117 -2.23 -1.00 22.27
CA ILE A 117 -1.58 -2.25 21.83
C ILE A 117 -2.59 -3.39 21.56
N PRO A 118 -3.59 -3.67 22.42
CA PRO A 118 -4.59 -4.70 22.12
C PRO A 118 -5.40 -4.40 20.86
N ALA A 119 -5.73 -3.12 20.62
CA ALA A 119 -6.42 -2.71 19.40
C ALA A 119 -5.52 -2.91 18.18
N LEU A 120 -4.24 -2.58 18.26
CA LEU A 120 -3.29 -2.89 17.19
C LEU A 120 -3.28 -4.40 16.88
N TYR A 121 -3.16 -5.23 17.92
CA TYR A 121 -3.16 -6.68 17.76
C TYR A 121 -4.45 -7.20 17.10
N GLU A 122 -5.60 -6.65 17.51
CA GLU A 122 -6.90 -6.94 16.89
C GLU A 122 -6.90 -6.56 15.41
N PHE A 123 -6.49 -5.34 15.05
CA PHE A 123 -6.38 -4.94 13.64
C PHE A 123 -5.44 -5.86 12.86
N LEU A 124 -4.31 -6.29 13.42
CA LEU A 124 -3.36 -7.15 12.72
C LEU A 124 -3.87 -8.57 12.46
N THR A 125 -4.79 -9.09 13.28
CA THR A 125 -5.11 -10.52 13.29
C THR A 125 -6.58 -10.84 13.05
N ALA A 126 -7.49 -9.96 13.47
CA ALA A 126 -8.92 -10.18 13.38
C ALA A 126 -9.46 -9.95 11.96
N PRO A 127 -10.64 -10.52 11.65
CA PRO A 127 -11.43 -10.08 10.51
C PRO A 127 -11.83 -8.60 10.64
N ALA A 128 -11.83 -7.86 9.54
CA ALA A 128 -12.31 -6.48 9.50
C ALA A 128 -13.78 -6.36 9.93
N SER A 129 -14.60 -7.36 9.62
CA SER A 129 -15.99 -7.44 10.07
C SER A 129 -16.11 -7.44 11.60
N SER A 130 -15.25 -8.13 12.34
CA SER A 130 -15.27 -8.12 13.81
C SER A 130 -15.01 -6.72 14.36
N ILE A 131 -14.01 -6.04 13.80
CA ILE A 131 -13.65 -4.66 14.16
C ILE A 131 -14.82 -3.73 13.85
N LEU A 132 -15.35 -3.76 12.63
CA LEU A 132 -16.42 -2.87 12.20
C LEU A 132 -17.74 -3.11 12.94
N ASN A 133 -18.07 -4.36 13.27
CA ASN A 133 -19.26 -4.70 14.06
C ASN A 133 -19.14 -4.25 15.53
N HIS A 134 -17.92 -4.10 16.05
CA HIS A 134 -17.72 -3.54 17.39
C HIS A 134 -18.05 -2.04 17.42
N TRP A 135 -17.70 -1.32 16.35
CA TRP A 135 -17.88 0.13 16.26
C TRP A 135 -19.25 0.57 15.75
N PHE A 136 -19.84 -0.19 14.82
CA PHE A 136 -20.96 0.29 14.00
C PHE A 136 -22.09 -0.74 13.89
N GLU A 137 -23.33 -0.25 13.82
CA GLU A 137 -24.52 -1.07 13.60
C GLU A 137 -25.07 -0.94 12.17
N SER A 138 -24.80 0.16 11.48
CA SER A 138 -25.34 0.43 10.14
C SER A 138 -24.58 -0.34 9.06
N GLU A 139 -25.30 -1.22 8.37
CA GLU A 139 -24.77 -2.00 7.24
C GLU A 139 -24.13 -1.13 6.14
N PRO A 140 -24.69 0.03 5.73
CA PRO A 140 -24.09 0.85 4.67
C PRO A 140 -22.72 1.41 5.05
N LEU A 141 -22.53 1.81 6.32
CA LEU A 141 -21.24 2.28 6.81
C LEU A 141 -20.23 1.14 6.87
N LYS A 142 -20.62 0.00 7.45
CA LYS A 142 -19.77 -1.19 7.52
C LYS A 142 -19.37 -1.67 6.14
N ALA A 143 -20.28 -1.70 5.17
CA ALA A 143 -19.98 -2.08 3.79
C ALA A 143 -19.01 -1.09 3.11
N THR A 144 -19.19 0.21 3.36
CA THR A 144 -18.29 1.25 2.83
C THR A 144 -16.86 1.04 3.35
N LEU A 145 -16.70 0.93 4.66
CA LEU A 145 -15.38 0.74 5.30
C LEU A 145 -14.77 -0.62 4.99
N SER A 146 -15.60 -1.67 4.82
CA SER A 146 -15.12 -3.02 4.45
C SER A 146 -14.45 -3.06 3.08
N THR A 147 -14.71 -2.07 2.21
CA THR A 147 -14.02 -1.97 0.92
C THR A 147 -12.50 -1.83 1.12
N ASP A 148 -12.08 -1.02 2.09
CA ASP A 148 -10.67 -0.82 2.42
C ASP A 148 -10.02 -2.08 3.03
N ALA A 149 -10.82 -3.03 3.51
CA ALA A 149 -10.34 -4.31 4.05
C ALA A 149 -10.06 -5.39 3.00
N VAL A 150 -10.44 -5.17 1.73
CA VAL A 150 -10.38 -6.20 0.68
C VAL A 150 -9.69 -5.74 -0.62
N ILE A 151 -9.35 -4.46 -0.73
CA ILE A 151 -8.64 -3.95 -1.91
C ILE A 151 -7.29 -4.67 -2.03
N GLY A 152 -7.04 -5.27 -3.20
CA GLY A 152 -5.76 -5.89 -3.52
C GLY A 152 -5.56 -7.32 -2.98
N THR A 153 -6.54 -7.91 -2.29
CA THR A 153 -6.37 -9.19 -1.59
C THR A 153 -7.34 -10.27 -2.08
N MET A 154 -6.94 -11.55 -1.93
CA MET A 154 -7.81 -12.71 -2.20
C MET A 154 -8.73 -13.03 -1.00
N THR A 155 -9.00 -12.05 -0.14
CA THR A 155 -9.68 -12.23 1.15
C THR A 155 -10.99 -11.44 1.19
N GLY A 156 -11.93 -11.89 2.03
CA GLY A 156 -13.15 -11.16 2.34
C GLY A 156 -13.08 -10.44 3.68
N PRO A 157 -14.07 -9.59 4.03
CA PRO A 157 -14.09 -8.87 5.30
C PRO A 157 -14.27 -9.78 6.53
N TYR A 158 -14.63 -11.06 6.31
CA TYR A 158 -14.74 -12.09 7.35
C TYR A 158 -13.48 -12.95 7.48
N THR A 159 -12.48 -12.78 6.62
CA THR A 159 -11.24 -13.54 6.68
C THR A 159 -10.33 -12.97 7.77
N PRO A 160 -9.77 -13.79 8.69
CA PRO A 160 -8.75 -13.35 9.64
C PRO A 160 -7.59 -12.63 8.94
N GLY A 161 -7.08 -11.56 9.56
CA GLY A 161 -6.04 -10.69 8.98
C GLY A 161 -6.56 -9.63 8.00
N SER A 162 -7.84 -9.64 7.60
CA SER A 162 -8.40 -8.53 6.79
C SER A 162 -8.45 -7.20 7.53
N GLY A 163 -8.43 -7.21 8.88
CA GLY A 163 -8.25 -5.99 9.67
C GLY A 163 -6.94 -5.25 9.37
N TYR A 164 -5.88 -5.97 9.00
CA TYR A 164 -4.60 -5.34 8.66
C TYR A 164 -4.72 -4.58 7.35
N VAL A 165 -5.45 -5.14 6.38
CA VAL A 165 -5.70 -4.52 5.09
C VAL A 165 -6.50 -3.23 5.27
N LEU A 166 -7.51 -3.25 6.15
CA LEU A 166 -8.27 -2.06 6.55
C LEU A 166 -7.35 -0.97 7.12
N LEU A 167 -6.47 -1.35 8.05
CA LEU A 167 -5.50 -0.42 8.65
C LEU A 167 -4.50 0.13 7.62
N HIS A 168 -3.99 -0.74 6.73
CA HIS A 168 -3.00 -0.42 5.72
C HIS A 168 -3.51 0.61 4.70
N HIS A 169 -4.78 0.53 4.30
CA HIS A 169 -5.37 1.49 3.36
C HIS A 169 -5.60 2.89 3.94
N MET A 170 -5.45 3.04 5.25
CA MET A 170 -5.46 4.34 5.93
C MET A 170 -4.05 4.94 6.11
N MET A 171 -3.00 4.23 5.72
CA MET A 171 -1.60 4.70 5.77
C MET A 171 -1.24 5.55 4.54
N GLY A 172 -0.29 6.49 4.68
CA GLY A 172 0.29 7.22 3.54
C GLY A 172 -0.08 8.72 3.45
N GLY A 173 -0.72 9.27 4.48
CA GLY A 173 -0.72 10.69 4.89
C GLY A 173 -1.26 11.78 3.95
N THR A 174 -1.39 11.53 2.64
CA THR A 174 -1.73 12.56 1.64
C THR A 174 -3.11 12.40 1.01
N GLY A 175 -3.84 11.36 1.42
CA GLY A 175 -5.15 11.02 0.90
C GLY A 175 -5.13 10.54 -0.56
N TRP A 176 -6.25 10.00 -1.01
CA TRP A 176 -6.39 9.50 -2.38
C TRP A 176 -6.65 10.64 -3.37
N SER A 177 -6.10 10.53 -4.58
CA SER A 177 -6.28 11.53 -5.64
C SER A 177 -6.18 10.88 -7.03
N TYR A 178 -6.81 11.50 -8.03
CA TYR A 178 -6.78 11.05 -9.41
C TYR A 178 -5.82 11.90 -10.25
N PRO A 179 -4.79 11.33 -10.87
CA PRO A 179 -3.93 12.08 -11.78
C PRO A 179 -4.71 12.51 -13.02
N LYS A 180 -4.63 13.80 -13.37
CA LYS A 180 -5.16 14.31 -14.64
C LYS A 180 -4.41 13.63 -15.79
N GLY A 181 -5.15 12.95 -16.67
CA GLY A 181 -4.57 12.12 -17.74
C GLY A 181 -4.29 10.67 -17.33
N GLY A 182 -4.73 10.24 -16.14
CA GLY A 182 -4.57 8.87 -15.66
C GLY A 182 -3.15 8.55 -15.19
N MET A 183 -2.90 7.29 -14.85
CA MET A 183 -1.62 6.85 -14.28
C MET A 183 -0.42 7.08 -15.21
N GLY A 184 -0.65 7.13 -16.53
CA GLY A 184 0.39 7.49 -17.50
C GLY A 184 0.95 8.90 -17.25
N ALA A 185 0.15 9.85 -16.77
CA ALA A 185 0.66 11.19 -16.43
C ALA A 185 1.64 11.16 -15.25
N VAL A 186 1.49 10.21 -14.31
CA VAL A 186 2.41 10.02 -13.19
C VAL A 186 3.76 9.53 -13.71
N THR A 187 3.77 8.49 -14.54
CA THR A 187 5.02 7.93 -15.07
C THR A 187 5.72 8.89 -16.04
N GLN A 188 4.97 9.67 -16.83
CA GLN A 188 5.54 10.71 -17.68
C GLN A 188 6.15 11.86 -16.85
N ALA A 189 5.50 12.30 -15.77
CA ALA A 189 6.08 13.28 -14.86
C ALA A 189 7.34 12.76 -14.15
N MET A 190 7.38 11.47 -13.81
CA MET A 190 8.59 10.80 -13.29
C MET A 190 9.71 10.79 -14.32
N ALA A 191 9.42 10.41 -15.57
CA ALA A 191 10.39 10.38 -16.65
C ALA A 191 10.96 11.78 -16.93
N ALA A 192 10.11 12.80 -17.00
CA ALA A 192 10.53 14.19 -17.19
C ALA A 192 11.37 14.71 -16.01
N ALA A 193 11.03 14.32 -14.77
CA ALA A 193 11.85 14.66 -13.61
C ALA A 193 13.23 14.00 -13.71
N ALA A 194 13.30 12.70 -13.98
CA ALA A 194 14.57 11.98 -14.12
C ALA A 194 15.44 12.56 -15.25
N ALA A 195 14.86 12.85 -16.42
CA ALA A 195 15.55 13.48 -17.54
C ALA A 195 16.11 14.87 -17.17
N SER A 196 15.39 15.66 -16.35
CA SER A 196 15.89 16.96 -15.87
C SER A 196 17.12 16.85 -14.94
N TYR A 197 17.36 15.66 -14.38
CA TYR A 197 18.57 15.32 -13.63
C TYR A 197 19.60 14.54 -14.48
N GLY A 198 19.43 14.50 -15.81
CA GLY A 198 20.37 13.87 -16.74
C GLY A 198 20.16 12.37 -16.98
N ALA A 199 19.05 11.78 -16.52
CA ALA A 199 18.77 10.37 -16.81
C ALA A 199 18.44 10.16 -18.29
N HIS A 200 19.01 9.11 -18.88
CA HIS A 200 18.66 8.62 -20.21
C HIS A 200 17.65 7.47 -20.09
N ILE A 201 16.54 7.57 -20.84
CA ILE A 201 15.47 6.56 -20.82
C ILE A 201 15.39 5.91 -22.19
N PHE A 202 15.59 4.60 -22.23
CA PHE A 202 15.48 3.79 -23.44
C PHE A 202 14.22 2.94 -23.33
N THR A 203 13.33 3.04 -24.33
CA THR A 203 12.10 2.24 -24.42
C THR A 203 12.24 1.22 -25.54
N ASN A 204 11.48 0.13 -25.47
CA ASN A 204 11.59 -1.00 -26.40
C ASN A 204 12.99 -1.64 -26.44
N VAL A 205 13.74 -1.53 -25.35
CA VAL A 205 15.06 -2.15 -25.18
C VAL A 205 14.95 -3.17 -24.05
N GLU A 206 14.84 -4.45 -24.43
CA GLU A 206 14.79 -5.54 -23.46
C GLU A 206 16.20 -5.85 -22.94
N VAL A 207 16.35 -5.95 -21.62
CA VAL A 207 17.56 -6.45 -20.99
C VAL A 207 17.49 -7.97 -20.94
N SER A 208 18.48 -8.65 -21.50
CA SER A 208 18.55 -10.12 -21.55
C SER A 208 19.42 -10.71 -20.44
N ARG A 209 20.38 -9.94 -19.92
CA ARG A 209 21.33 -10.42 -18.89
C ARG A 209 21.86 -9.29 -18.02
N ILE A 210 22.06 -9.57 -16.74
CA ILE A 210 22.87 -8.77 -15.82
C ILE A 210 24.28 -9.38 -15.78
N CYS A 211 25.29 -8.56 -16.02
CA CYS A 211 26.69 -8.97 -16.00
C CYS A 211 27.25 -8.91 -14.58
N LEU A 212 28.04 -9.91 -14.21
CA LEU A 212 28.83 -9.93 -12.99
C LEU A 212 30.32 -9.91 -13.32
N ASN A 213 31.13 -9.25 -12.49
CA ASN A 213 32.59 -9.34 -12.56
C ASN A 213 33.10 -10.63 -11.89
N GLY A 214 34.43 -10.83 -11.89
CA GLY A 214 35.06 -12.02 -11.30
C GLY A 214 34.81 -12.19 -9.79
N ASP A 215 34.49 -11.11 -9.09
CA ASP A 215 34.17 -11.10 -7.65
C ASP A 215 32.66 -11.28 -7.38
N GLY A 216 31.86 -11.50 -8.43
CA GLY A 216 30.40 -11.67 -8.33
C GLY A 216 29.61 -10.37 -8.16
N GLN A 217 30.23 -9.21 -8.38
CA GLN A 217 29.56 -7.90 -8.29
C GLN A 217 28.97 -7.48 -9.64
N ALA A 218 27.89 -6.69 -9.63
CA ALA A 218 27.29 -6.18 -10.86
C ALA A 218 28.27 -5.33 -11.69
N ALA A 219 28.34 -5.61 -12.99
CA ALA A 219 29.24 -4.95 -13.94
C ALA A 219 28.51 -4.31 -15.13
N GLY A 220 27.19 -4.42 -15.20
CA GLY A 220 26.37 -3.86 -16.26
C GLY A 220 25.23 -4.78 -16.68
N VAL A 221 24.70 -4.51 -17.86
CA VAL A 221 23.63 -5.31 -18.49
C VAL A 221 23.92 -5.53 -19.98
N VAL A 222 23.33 -6.58 -20.54
CA VAL A 222 23.29 -6.84 -21.98
C VAL A 222 21.84 -6.77 -22.45
N THR A 223 21.60 -6.13 -23.60
CA THR A 223 20.27 -6.09 -24.21
C THR A 223 20.00 -7.36 -25.01
N SER A 224 18.74 -7.62 -25.39
CA SER A 224 18.36 -8.72 -26.28
C SER A 224 19.06 -8.62 -27.65
N GLU A 225 19.36 -7.41 -28.11
CA GLU A 225 20.13 -7.13 -29.33
C GLU A 225 21.66 -7.28 -29.17
N GLY A 226 22.14 -7.70 -27.99
CA GLY A 226 23.57 -7.95 -27.72
C GLY A 226 24.39 -6.70 -27.37
N ARG A 227 23.76 -5.53 -27.19
CA ARG A 227 24.46 -4.31 -26.75
C ARG A 227 24.81 -4.40 -25.27
N GLU A 228 26.06 -4.15 -24.93
CA GLU A 228 26.51 -4.08 -23.54
C GLU A 228 26.44 -2.64 -23.01
N ILE A 229 25.92 -2.49 -21.79
CA ILE A 229 25.85 -1.24 -21.05
C ILE A 229 26.56 -1.46 -19.71
N LYS A 230 27.74 -0.86 -19.54
CA LYS A 230 28.55 -0.98 -18.32
C LYS A 230 27.97 -0.13 -17.21
N ALA A 231 27.87 -0.69 -16.01
CA ALA A 231 27.44 0.01 -14.80
C ALA A 231 28.03 -0.66 -13.56
N THR A 232 28.37 0.12 -12.54
CA THR A 232 28.82 -0.40 -11.23
C THR A 232 27.67 -0.77 -10.30
N ILE A 233 26.46 -0.24 -10.59
CA ILE A 233 25.25 -0.48 -9.83
C ILE A 233 24.14 -0.81 -10.83
N VAL A 234 23.43 -1.90 -10.58
CA VAL A 234 22.24 -2.31 -11.33
C VAL A 234 21.06 -2.37 -10.38
N MET A 235 20.06 -1.53 -10.61
CA MET A 235 18.78 -1.56 -9.89
C MET A 235 17.72 -2.20 -10.78
N SER A 236 17.31 -3.43 -10.46
CA SER A 236 16.24 -4.12 -11.19
C SER A 236 14.87 -3.82 -10.58
N ASN A 237 13.98 -3.27 -11.39
CA ASN A 237 12.55 -3.13 -11.06
C ASN A 237 11.69 -4.23 -11.70
N ALA A 238 12.31 -5.25 -12.30
CA ALA A 238 11.59 -6.44 -12.77
C ALA A 238 11.15 -7.30 -11.58
N THR A 239 10.26 -8.27 -11.81
CA THR A 239 9.87 -9.19 -10.73
C THR A 239 11.10 -9.94 -10.19
N PRO A 240 11.06 -10.40 -8.92
CA PRO A 240 12.15 -11.21 -8.38
C PRO A 240 12.46 -12.43 -9.25
N TYR A 241 11.43 -13.09 -9.79
CA TYR A 241 11.61 -14.19 -10.73
C TYR A 241 12.39 -13.77 -11.99
N VAL A 242 11.99 -12.69 -12.67
CA VAL A 242 12.72 -12.22 -13.86
C VAL A 242 14.17 -11.86 -13.50
N THR A 243 14.38 -11.11 -12.42
CA THR A 243 15.72 -10.65 -12.02
C THR A 243 16.65 -11.81 -11.68
N PHE A 244 16.22 -12.72 -10.81
CA PHE A 244 17.09 -13.73 -10.22
C PHE A 244 17.11 -15.04 -10.99
N GLN A 245 16.06 -15.38 -11.74
CA GLN A 245 15.99 -16.63 -12.50
C GLN A 245 16.25 -16.45 -14.00
N LYS A 246 15.96 -15.27 -14.57
CA LYS A 246 16.16 -15.04 -16.02
C LYS A 246 17.37 -14.17 -16.33
N LEU A 247 17.57 -13.09 -15.59
CA LEU A 247 18.62 -12.10 -15.92
C LEU A 247 19.98 -12.42 -15.29
N LEU A 248 20.01 -13.15 -14.19
CA LEU A 248 21.25 -13.55 -13.52
C LEU A 248 21.64 -15.00 -13.86
N PRO A 249 22.94 -15.33 -13.91
CA PRO A 249 23.39 -16.72 -14.00
C PRO A 249 22.93 -17.51 -12.77
N GLN A 250 22.32 -18.69 -12.97
CA GLN A 250 21.86 -19.52 -11.83
C GLN A 250 23.00 -19.89 -10.88
N ALA A 251 24.19 -20.17 -11.39
CA ALA A 251 25.37 -20.47 -10.57
C ALA A 251 25.82 -19.31 -9.66
N ALA A 252 25.31 -18.09 -9.85
CA ALA A 252 25.66 -16.92 -9.05
C ALA A 252 24.86 -16.80 -7.75
N LEU A 253 23.83 -17.64 -7.54
CA LEU A 253 22.93 -17.53 -6.39
C LEU A 253 22.92 -18.79 -5.54
N PRO A 254 22.87 -18.70 -4.20
CA PRO A 254 22.70 -19.86 -3.34
C PRO A 254 21.41 -20.62 -3.65
N GLU A 255 21.45 -21.96 -3.66
CA GLU A 255 20.29 -22.81 -3.98
C GLU A 255 19.06 -22.48 -3.12
N LYS A 256 19.26 -22.28 -1.82
CA LYS A 256 18.16 -21.91 -0.91
C LYS A 256 17.48 -20.59 -1.31
N PHE A 257 18.24 -19.64 -1.84
CA PHE A 257 17.68 -18.38 -2.32
C PHE A 257 16.88 -18.58 -3.61
N GLN A 258 17.39 -19.39 -4.54
CA GLN A 258 16.68 -19.72 -5.78
C GLN A 258 15.34 -20.42 -5.49
N ALA A 259 15.35 -21.41 -4.59
CA ALA A 259 14.13 -22.10 -4.15
C ALA A 259 13.13 -21.12 -3.50
N ALA A 260 13.62 -20.15 -2.71
CA ALA A 260 12.77 -19.10 -2.14
C ALA A 260 12.11 -18.25 -3.24
N ILE A 261 12.86 -17.83 -4.27
CA ILE A 261 12.32 -17.08 -5.42
C ILE A 261 11.29 -17.90 -6.20
N GLU A 262 11.53 -19.20 -6.40
CA GLU A 262 10.62 -20.11 -7.11
C GLU A 262 9.30 -20.32 -6.36
N SER A 263 9.34 -20.28 -5.03
CA SER A 263 8.14 -20.43 -4.20
C SER A 263 7.22 -19.18 -4.16
N ILE A 264 7.62 -18.06 -4.76
CA ILE A 264 6.79 -16.84 -4.76
C ILE A 264 5.51 -17.07 -5.58
N ASN A 265 4.36 -16.90 -4.93
CA ASN A 265 3.06 -16.97 -5.60
C ASN A 265 2.69 -15.59 -6.19
N TYR A 266 2.56 -15.53 -7.51
CA TYR A 266 2.17 -14.32 -8.25
C TYR A 266 0.66 -14.27 -8.59
N ALA A 267 -0.16 -15.17 -8.02
CA ALA A 267 -1.60 -15.13 -8.20
C ALA A 267 -2.18 -13.77 -7.76
N SER A 268 -3.11 -13.22 -8.55
CA SER A 268 -3.73 -11.94 -8.29
C SER A 268 -5.25 -12.03 -8.39
N PRO A 269 -6.01 -11.45 -7.44
CA PRO A 269 -7.48 -11.37 -7.52
C PRO A 269 -7.97 -10.26 -8.46
N ILE A 270 -7.07 -9.45 -9.02
CA ILE A 270 -7.43 -8.20 -9.67
C ILE A 270 -7.81 -8.43 -11.12
N THR A 271 -9.06 -8.11 -11.44
CA THR A 271 -9.55 -7.99 -12.81
C THR A 271 -9.95 -6.55 -13.08
N LYS A 272 -9.54 -6.02 -14.25
CA LYS A 272 -9.92 -4.70 -14.71
C LYS A 272 -10.85 -4.81 -15.91
N ILE A 273 -12.06 -4.26 -15.77
CA ILE A 273 -13.05 -4.18 -16.85
C ILE A 273 -13.18 -2.70 -17.24
N ASN A 274 -13.05 -2.40 -18.52
CA ASN A 274 -13.33 -1.06 -19.06
C ASN A 274 -14.62 -1.15 -19.87
N GLY A 275 -15.66 -0.42 -19.46
CA GLY A 275 -16.93 -0.34 -20.16
C GLY A 275 -17.19 1.08 -20.67
N GLN A 276 -17.84 1.18 -21.83
CA GLN A 276 -18.37 2.45 -22.34
C GLN A 276 -19.89 2.46 -22.15
N TYR A 277 -20.38 3.48 -21.45
CA TYR A 277 -21.82 3.70 -21.30
C TYR A 277 -22.23 4.87 -22.18
N ASN A 278 -23.06 4.60 -23.18
CA ASN A 278 -23.69 5.64 -23.99
C ASN A 278 -24.94 6.10 -23.27
N TYR A 279 -24.87 7.26 -22.62
CA TYR A 279 -26.07 7.91 -22.10
C TYR A 279 -26.85 8.46 -23.29
N PHE A 280 -27.92 7.76 -23.70
CA PHE A 280 -28.94 8.37 -24.55
C PHE A 280 -29.67 9.39 -23.67
N THR A 281 -29.44 10.67 -23.96
CA THR A 281 -30.28 11.74 -23.44
C THR A 281 -31.63 11.58 -24.15
N VAL A 282 -32.64 11.16 -23.39
CA VAL A 282 -34.05 11.14 -23.84
C VAL A 282 -34.66 12.49 -23.49
#